data_AF-A0A395U4L3-F1
#
_entry.id   AF-A0A395U4L3-F1
#
_cell.length_a   1.000
_cell.length_b   1.000
_cell.length_c   1.000
_cell.angle_alpha   90.00
_cell.angle_beta   90.00
_cell.angle_gamma   90.00
#
_symmetry.space_group_name_H-M   'P 1'
#
loop_
_entity.id
_entity.type
_entity.pdbx_description
1 polymer ?
#
loop_
_entity_poly.entity_id
_entity_poly.type
_entity_poly.pdbx_seq_one_letter_code
_entity_poly.pdbx_strand_id
1 'polypeptide(L)' 'MTENEIYVHIKQALLGAPRNQYTVELHLQMIKYADELKSITAKEFCEGVGLRSSFGTEFSKMRNLTQRLKAAGLDTTKL' A
#
# COMPACT_ATOMS: atom_id res chain seq x y z
N MET A 1 0.13 -2.86 14.73
CA MET A 1 0.35 -3.96 13.76
C MET A 1 1.79 -3.89 13.33
N THR A 2 2.49 -5.01 13.29
CA THR A 2 3.86 -5.09 12.77
C THR A 2 3.87 -4.99 11.25
N GLU A 3 5.02 -4.66 10.65
CA GLU A 3 5.17 -4.58 9.19
C GLU A 3 4.82 -5.92 8.51
N ASN A 4 5.23 -7.04 9.10
CA ASN A 4 4.93 -8.37 8.57
C ASN A 4 3.44 -8.69 8.57
N GLU A 5 2.72 -8.32 9.64
CA GLU A 5 1.26 -8.47 9.69
C GLU A 5 0.58 -7.63 8.61
N ILE A 6 1.04 -6.39 8.40
CA ILE A 6 0.55 -5.53 7.32
C ILE A 6 0.78 -6.20 5.96
N TYR A 7 1.98 -6.70 5.68
CA TYR A 7 2.25 -7.38 4.40
C TYR A 7 1.35 -8.60 4.18
N VAL A 8 1.07 -9.36 5.23
CA VAL A 8 0.12 -10.49 5.16
C VAL A 8 -1.29 -9.98 4.83
N HIS A 9 -1.77 -8.92 5.49
CA HIS A 9 -3.07 -8.35 5.21
C HIS A 9 -3.19 -7.83 3.77
N ILE A 10 -2.17 -7.12 3.29
CA ILE A 10 -2.12 -6.64 1.90
C ILE A 10 -2.18 -7.83 0.93
N LYS A 11 -1.37 -8.88 1.14
CA LYS A 11 -1.41 -10.09 0.30
C LYS A 11 -2.82 -10.69 0.24
N GLN A 12 -3.50 -10.83 1.39
CA GLN A 12 -4.85 -11.39 1.43
C GLN A 12 -5.87 -10.50 0.71
N ALA A 13 -5.80 -9.18 0.89
CA ALA A 13 -6.66 -8.25 0.18
C ALA A 13 -6.47 -8.36 -1.35
N LEU A 14 -5.21 -8.43 -1.81
CA LEU A 14 -4.89 -8.59 -3.23
C LEU A 14 -5.38 -9.91 -3.83
N LEU A 15 -5.32 -11.01 -3.06
CA LEU A 15 -5.86 -12.31 -3.49
C LEU A 15 -7.40 -12.29 -3.57
N GLY A 16 -8.05 -11.53 -2.70
CA GLY A 16 -9.50 -11.33 -2.69
C GLY A 16 -9.99 -10.25 -3.66
N ALA A 17 -9.08 -9.56 -4.36
CA ALA A 17 -9.44 -8.45 -5.23
C ALA A 17 -10.37 -8.93 -6.37
N PRO A 18 -11.44 -8.17 -6.70
CA PRO A 18 -12.30 -8.50 -7.82
C PRO A 18 -11.52 -8.55 -9.15
N ARG A 19 -12.10 -9.23 -10.15
CA ARG A 19 -11.48 -9.34 -11.47
C ARG A 19 -11.14 -7.95 -12.03
N ASN A 20 -9.91 -7.81 -12.53
CA ASN A 20 -9.33 -6.56 -13.06
C ASN A 20 -9.17 -5.41 -12.04
N GLN A 21 -9.33 -5.66 -10.73
CA GLN A 21 -9.17 -4.65 -9.68
C GLN A 21 -7.89 -4.81 -8.85
N TYR A 22 -7.01 -5.75 -9.19
CA TYR A 22 -5.79 -6.05 -8.42
C TYR A 22 -4.95 -4.81 -8.11
N THR A 23 -4.68 -3.97 -9.12
CA THR A 23 -3.87 -2.76 -8.95
C THR A 23 -4.61 -1.69 -8.14
N VAL A 24 -5.93 -1.57 -8.30
CA VAL A 24 -6.75 -0.62 -7.52
C VAL A 24 -6.76 -1.03 -6.06
N GLU A 25 -6.91 -2.32 -5.77
CA GLU A 25 -6.80 -2.86 -4.42
C GLU A 25 -5.41 -2.61 -3.84
N LEU A 26 -4.35 -2.81 -4.62
CA LEU A 26 -2.99 -2.48 -4.20
C LEU A 26 -2.84 -1.01 -3.80
N HIS A 27 -3.36 -0.09 -4.62
CA HIS A 27 -3.34 1.34 -4.32
C HIS A 27 -4.13 1.67 -3.05
N LEU A 28 -5.31 1.07 -2.87
CA LEU A 28 -6.12 1.23 -1.66
C LEU A 28 -5.33 0.80 -0.41
N GLN A 29 -4.70 -0.38 -0.46
CA GLN A 29 -3.89 -0.87 0.65
C GLN A 29 -2.67 0.02 0.95
N MET A 30 -2.03 0.60 -0.08
CA MET A 30 -0.94 1.56 0.09
C MET A 30 -1.40 2.85 0.79
N ILE A 31 -2.63 3.31 0.53
CA ILE A 31 -3.22 4.48 1.19
C ILE A 31 -3.59 4.12 2.64
N LYS A 32 -4.25 2.98 2.83
CA LYS A 32 -4.72 2.49 4.14
C LYS A 32 -3.60 2.38 5.16
N TYR A 33 -2.46 1.80 4.77
CA TYR A 33 -1.30 1.55 5.64
C TYR A 33 -0.17 2.58 5.48
N ALA A 34 -0.44 3.77 4.93
CA ALA A 34 0.60 4.72 4.57
C ALA A 34 1.41 5.22 5.78
N ASP A 35 0.78 5.35 6.95
CA ASP A 35 1.44 5.86 8.16
C ASP A 35 2.36 4.81 8.78
N GLU A 36 1.93 3.55 8.77
CA GLU A 36 2.69 2.42 9.24
C GLU A 36 3.85 2.07 8.31
N LEU A 37 3.70 2.31 7.01
CA LEU A 37 4.72 2.00 5.98
C LEU A 37 5.61 3.21 5.61
N LYS A 38 5.57 4.31 6.38
CA LYS A 38 6.26 5.57 6.05
C LYS A 38 7.79 5.45 5.99
N SER A 39 8.37 4.55 6.78
CA SER A 39 9.83 4.32 6.88
C SER A 39 10.36 3.27 5.91
N ILE A 40 9.48 2.58 5.20
CA ILE A 40 9.84 1.44 4.35
C ILE A 40 10.34 1.91 2.99
N THR A 41 11.38 1.29 2.44
CA THR A 41 11.80 1.55 1.07
C THR A 41 10.85 0.87 0.07
N ALA A 42 10.80 1.36 -1.17
CA ALA A 42 10.00 0.70 -2.20
C ALA A 42 10.41 -0.76 -2.47
N LYS A 43 11.71 -1.05 -2.29
CA LYS A 43 12.26 -2.39 -2.41
C LYS A 43 11.72 -3.30 -1.29
N GLU A 44 11.85 -2.90 -0.04
CA GLU A 44 11.37 -3.66 1.13
C GLU A 44 9.86 -3.91 1.06
N PHE A 45 9.07 -2.91 0.62
CA PHE A 45 7.64 -3.08 0.42
C PHE A 45 7.34 -4.17 -0.63
N CYS A 46 8.00 -4.11 -1.79
CA CYS A 46 7.80 -5.10 -2.84
C CYS A 46 8.20 -6.51 -2.37
N GLU A 47 9.34 -6.64 -1.69
CA GLU A 47 9.82 -7.91 -1.15
C GLU A 47 8.88 -8.47 -0.06
N GLY A 48 8.47 -7.63 0.89
CA GLY A 48 7.57 -8.00 1.98
C GLY A 48 6.20 -8.47 1.49
N VAL A 49 5.60 -7.74 0.53
CA VAL A 49 4.31 -8.09 -0.08
C VAL A 49 4.44 -9.18 -1.15
N GLY A 50 5.64 -9.49 -1.64
CA GLY A 50 5.85 -10.48 -2.71
C GLY A 50 5.48 -9.95 -4.11
N LEU A 51 5.65 -8.65 -4.33
CA LEU A 51 5.41 -7.97 -5.60
C LEU A 51 6.67 -7.93 -6.46
N ARG A 52 6.48 -7.82 -7.77
CA ARG A 52 7.58 -7.54 -8.69
C ARG A 52 8.16 -6.14 -8.42
N SER A 53 9.47 -6.00 -8.58
CA SER A 53 10.17 -4.71 -8.41
C SER A 53 9.61 -3.58 -9.27
N SER A 54 8.94 -3.89 -10.39
CA SER A 54 8.24 -2.92 -11.24
C SER A 54 7.19 -2.09 -10.48
N PHE A 55 6.63 -2.60 -9.38
CA PHE A 55 5.69 -1.87 -8.53
C PHE A 55 6.36 -0.87 -7.58
N GLY A 56 7.69 -0.86 -7.45
CA GLY A 56 8.38 0.05 -6.52
C GLY A 56 8.19 1.54 -6.85
N THR A 57 8.16 1.87 -8.15
CA THR A 57 7.84 3.23 -8.60
C THR A 57 6.40 3.60 -8.25
N GLU A 58 5.47 2.66 -8.39
CA GLU A 58 4.06 2.89 -8.08
C GLU A 58 3.85 3.11 -6.58
N PHE A 59 4.48 2.31 -5.74
CA PHE A 59 4.48 2.52 -4.29
C PHE A 59 4.99 3.90 -3.90
N SER A 60 6.09 4.34 -4.51
CA SER A 60 6.67 5.67 -4.24
C SER A 60 5.71 6.80 -4.63
N LYS A 61 5.03 6.67 -5.77
CA LYS A 61 4.00 7.63 -6.20
C LYS A 61 2.80 7.64 -5.24
N MET A 62 2.32 6.47 -4.85
CA MET A 62 1.19 6.34 -3.94
C MET A 62 1.50 6.93 -2.57
N ARG A 63 2.70 6.73 -2.03
CA ARG A 63 3.14 7.38 -0.80
C ARG A 63 3.04 8.91 -0.89
N ASN A 64 3.58 9.50 -1.96
CA ASN A 64 3.53 10.95 -2.16
C ASN A 64 2.09 11.44 -2.35
N LEU A 65 1.26 10.68 -3.07
CA LEU A 65 -0.16 10.97 -3.22
C LEU A 65 -0.88 10.92 -1.87
N THR A 66 -0.64 9.92 -1.04
CA THR A 66 -1.27 9.81 0.29
C THR A 66 -0.92 10.99 1.18
N GLN A 67 0.33 11.48 1.15
CA GLN A 67 0.71 12.70 1.87
C GLN A 67 -0.14 13.91 1.42
N ARG A 68 -0.36 14.07 0.11
CA ARG A 68 -1.21 15.14 -0.45
C ARG A 68 -2.68 14.96 -0.08
N LEU A 69 -3.20 13.73 -0.11
CA LEU A 69 -4.57 13.41 0.27
C LEU A 69 -4.82 13.70 1.75
N LYS A 70 -3.89 13.32 2.64
CA LYS A 70 -3.97 13.63 4.08
C LYS A 70 -3.93 15.14 4.33
N ALA A 71 -3.08 15.88 3.61
CA ALA A 71 -3.07 17.33 3.67
C ALA A 71 -4.39 17.96 3.17
N ALA A 72 -5.13 17.27 2.30
CA ALA A 72 -6.45 17.66 1.82
C ALA A 72 -7.62 17.17 2.74
N GLY A 73 -7.32 16.51 3.86
CA GLY A 73 -8.31 16.05 4.83
C GLY A 73 -8.72 14.58 4.73
N LEU A 74 -8.01 13.75 3.95
CA LEU A 74 -8.20 12.31 3.99
C LEU A 74 -7.84 11.75 5.38
N ASP A 75 -8.77 11.00 5.95
CA ASP A 75 -8.59 10.24 7.18
C ASP A 75 -8.46 8.75 6.84
N THR A 76 -7.23 8.23 6.88
CA THR A 76 -6.90 6.84 6.53
C THR A 76 -7.47 5.83 7.53
N THR A 77 -7.85 6.25 8.73
CA THR A 77 -8.48 5.37 9.73
C THR A 77 -9.90 4.95 9.37
N LYS A 78 -10.49 5.59 8.35
CA LYS A 78 -11.84 5.32 7.84
C LYS A 78 -11.86 4.45 6.58
N LEU A 79 -10.70 3.96 6.14
CA LEU A 79 -10.52 3.07 4.98
C LEU A 79 -10.47 1.59 5.38
#